data_AF-A0A5C5YZV0-F1
#
_entry.id   AF-A0A5C5YZV0-F1
#
_cell.length_a   1.000
_cell.length_b   1.000
_cell.length_c   1.000
_cell.angle_alpha   90.00
_cell.angle_beta   90.00
_cell.angle_gamma   90.00
#
_symmetry.space_group_name_H-M   'P 1'
#
loop_
_entity.id
_entity.type
_entity.pdbx_description
1 polymer ?
#
loop_
_entity_poly.entity_id
_entity_poly.type
_entity_poly.pdbx_seq_one_letter_code
_entity_poly.pdbx_strand_id
1 'polypeptide(L)'
;MPRLQKALDEVRSELDSFGLWNERLANVDVYLTWIGTAYGYQLYRTTGHIEIPAFSMDRLSEVVFGGPRRTLRDLLRHEYGHAVADTNRGLFRSRQFRAAFGTPHDSCIESEYCSSVHVSHYAATDSSEDFAEVFMYFLKHNGRIPKRLKTHTIEAKWSFISRLCRQIEEGKRKW
;
A
#
# COMPACT_ATOMS: atom_id res chain seq x y z
N MET A 1 -21.86 -4.92 -8.06
CA MET A 1 -21.15 -4.96 -9.37
C MET A 1 -20.19 -6.16 -9.40
N PRO A 2 -20.42 -7.18 -10.25
CA PRO A 2 -19.64 -8.43 -10.23
C PRO A 2 -18.13 -8.28 -10.42
N ARG A 3 -17.68 -7.25 -11.16
CA ARG A 3 -16.26 -7.01 -11.45
C ARG A 3 -15.47 -6.51 -10.25
N LEU A 4 -16.10 -5.73 -9.36
CA LEU A 4 -15.44 -5.22 -8.16
C LEU A 4 -15.27 -6.33 -7.13
N GLN A 5 -16.32 -7.13 -6.90
CA GLN A 5 -16.25 -8.25 -5.97
C GLN A 5 -15.15 -9.24 -6.37
N LYS A 6 -15.08 -9.58 -7.66
CA LYS A 6 -14.01 -10.43 -8.18
C LYS A 6 -12.62 -9.85 -7.94
N ALA A 7 -12.41 -8.56 -8.18
CA ALA A 7 -11.11 -7.91 -7.95
C ALA A 7 -10.74 -7.88 -6.46
N LEU A 8 -11.71 -7.69 -5.58
CA LEU A 8 -11.53 -7.77 -4.13
C LEU A 8 -11.16 -9.18 -3.69
N ASP A 9 -11.87 -10.20 -4.18
CA ASP A 9 -11.61 -11.60 -3.84
C ASP A 9 -10.18 -12.01 -4.30
N GLU A 10 -9.78 -11.60 -5.50
CA GLU A 10 -8.42 -11.85 -6.00
C GLU A 10 -7.35 -11.20 -5.13
N VAL A 11 -7.50 -9.92 -4.75
CA VAL A 11 -6.53 -9.23 -3.89
C VAL A 11 -6.51 -9.81 -2.47
N ARG A 12 -7.66 -10.25 -1.95
CA ARG A 12 -7.73 -10.97 -0.66
C ARG A 12 -6.96 -12.28 -0.72
N SER A 13 -7.11 -13.07 -1.79
CA SER A 13 -6.31 -14.28 -1.98
C SER A 13 -4.82 -13.99 -2.11
N GLU A 14 -4.43 -12.88 -2.76
CA GLU A 14 -3.02 -12.45 -2.79
C GLU A 14 -2.50 -12.11 -1.38
N LEU A 15 -3.25 -11.34 -0.60
CA LEU A 15 -2.88 -11.00 0.78
C LEU A 15 -2.76 -12.25 1.67
N ASP A 16 -3.70 -13.18 1.53
CA ASP A 16 -3.71 -14.45 2.26
C ASP A 16 -2.48 -15.30 1.92
N SER A 17 -2.08 -15.36 0.65
CA SER A 17 -0.88 -16.09 0.21
C SER A 17 0.44 -15.57 0.82
N PHE A 18 0.44 -14.34 1.35
CA PHE A 18 1.57 -13.72 2.04
C PHE A 18 1.40 -13.67 3.57
N GLY A 19 0.37 -14.31 4.13
CA GLY A 19 0.12 -14.31 5.59
C GLY A 19 -0.32 -12.95 6.15
N LEU A 20 -0.75 -12.04 5.27
CA LEU A 20 -1.20 -10.69 5.65
C LEU A 20 -2.68 -10.66 6.03
N TRP A 21 -3.47 -11.58 5.50
CA TRP A 21 -4.90 -11.67 5.78
C TRP A 21 -5.13 -12.24 7.19
N ASN A 22 -5.66 -11.42 8.09
CA ASN A 22 -5.99 -11.80 9.47
C ASN A 22 -7.26 -11.07 9.94
N GLU A 23 -7.78 -11.42 11.12
CA GLU A 23 -9.00 -10.80 11.67
C GLU A 23 -8.94 -9.27 11.74
N ARG A 24 -7.76 -8.69 11.99
CA ARG A 24 -7.60 -7.23 12.07
C ARG A 24 -7.81 -6.59 10.70
N LEU A 25 -7.26 -7.20 9.65
CA LEU A 25 -7.39 -6.72 8.27
C LEU A 25 -8.80 -7.02 7.73
N ALA A 26 -9.40 -8.15 8.13
CA ALA A 26 -10.77 -8.51 7.79
C ALA A 26 -11.83 -7.58 8.44
N ASN A 27 -11.52 -7.02 9.62
CA ASN A 27 -12.35 -6.03 10.31
C ASN A 27 -12.18 -4.61 9.75
N VAL A 28 -11.28 -4.39 8.79
CA VAL A 28 -11.21 -3.10 8.10
C VAL A 28 -12.35 -3.03 7.09
N ASP A 29 -13.43 -2.35 7.46
CA ASP A 29 -14.51 -2.09 6.54
C ASP A 29 -14.01 -1.25 5.36
N VAL A 30 -14.18 -1.79 4.16
CA VAL A 30 -13.87 -1.11 2.90
C VAL A 30 -15.17 -0.50 2.38
N TYR A 31 -15.37 0.80 2.61
CA TYR A 31 -16.53 1.54 2.11
C TYR A 31 -16.21 2.21 0.77
N LEU A 32 -17.10 2.05 -0.21
CA LEU A 32 -17.05 2.81 -1.46
C LEU A 32 -17.81 4.13 -1.25
N THR A 33 -17.13 5.23 -0.97
CA THR A 33 -17.80 6.53 -0.76
C THR A 33 -17.88 7.35 -2.06
N TRP A 34 -19.01 8.01 -2.27
CA TRP A 34 -19.39 8.63 -3.56
C TRP A 34 -18.86 10.07 -3.74
N ILE A 35 -18.88 10.90 -2.68
CA ILE A 35 -18.38 12.28 -2.69
C ILE A 35 -17.98 12.63 -1.26
N GLY A 36 -16.68 12.79 -1.03
CA GLY A 36 -16.08 13.36 0.17
C GLY A 36 -14.75 13.93 -0.28
N THR A 37 -14.25 14.98 0.36
CA THR A 37 -13.04 15.74 0.00
C THR A 37 -11.74 14.94 0.20
N ALA A 38 -11.77 13.65 -0.17
CA ALA A 38 -11.21 12.50 0.50
C ALA A 38 -10.56 11.48 -0.41
N TYR A 39 -9.40 11.85 -0.94
CA TYR A 39 -8.70 11.05 -1.92
C TYR A 39 -7.87 9.95 -1.22
N GLY A 40 -8.49 8.79 -0.94
CA GLY A 40 -7.81 7.63 -0.34
C GLY A 40 -7.54 7.79 1.16
N TYR A 41 -7.53 6.68 1.92
CA TYR A 41 -7.50 6.58 3.41
C TYR A 41 -7.66 7.92 4.15
N GLN A 42 -8.82 8.58 3.99
CA GLN A 42 -8.86 10.01 4.31
C GLN A 42 -9.12 10.32 5.78
N LEU A 43 -9.11 9.29 6.62
CA LEU A 43 -9.16 9.46 8.06
C LEU A 43 -7.95 8.77 8.69
N TYR A 44 -6.75 9.06 8.17
CA TYR A 44 -5.53 8.99 8.97
C TYR A 44 -5.67 9.95 10.16
N ARG A 45 -6.17 9.37 11.27
CA ARG A 45 -6.14 9.76 12.70
C ARG A 45 -7.47 9.79 13.45
N THR A 46 -8.61 9.42 12.86
CA THR A 46 -9.91 9.60 13.56
C THR A 46 -10.87 8.41 13.57
N THR A 47 -10.99 7.55 12.54
CA THR A 47 -12.12 6.57 12.49
C THR A 47 -11.79 5.12 12.13
N GLY A 48 -10.70 4.80 11.41
CA GLY A 48 -10.25 3.40 11.23
C GLY A 48 -10.93 2.59 10.11
N HIS A 49 -11.37 3.22 9.03
CA HIS A 49 -11.95 2.54 7.85
C HIS A 49 -11.21 2.92 6.55
N ILE A 50 -11.24 2.04 5.54
CA ILE A 50 -10.75 2.34 4.18
C ILE A 50 -11.93 2.89 3.38
N GLU A 51 -11.77 4.07 2.80
CA GLU A 51 -12.74 4.66 1.90
C GLU A 51 -12.17 4.74 0.47
N ILE A 52 -12.81 4.06 -0.48
CA ILE A 52 -12.40 4.02 -1.89
C ILE A 52 -13.39 4.86 -2.73
N PRO A 53 -12.96 5.99 -3.34
CA PRO A 53 -13.86 6.87 -4.08
C PRO A 53 -14.43 6.23 -5.36
N ALA A 54 -15.75 6.32 -5.55
CA ALA A 54 -16.50 5.65 -6.62
C ALA A 54 -16.68 6.48 -7.93
N PHE A 55 -15.66 7.20 -8.41
CA PHE A 55 -15.70 7.88 -9.73
C PHE A 55 -14.99 7.09 -10.83
N SER A 56 -15.23 7.47 -12.10
CA SER A 56 -14.62 6.86 -13.30
C SER A 56 -13.13 6.60 -13.09
N MET A 57 -12.81 5.32 -12.90
CA MET A 57 -11.49 4.79 -12.52
C MET A 57 -10.38 5.22 -13.49
N ASP A 58 -10.74 5.44 -14.77
CA ASP A 58 -9.83 5.95 -15.79
C ASP A 58 -9.34 7.36 -15.42
N ARG A 59 -10.21 8.25 -14.95
CA ARG A 59 -9.83 9.61 -14.50
C ARG A 59 -9.09 9.60 -13.17
N LEU A 60 -9.40 8.69 -12.25
CA LEU A 60 -8.68 8.62 -10.97
C LEU A 60 -7.24 8.14 -11.17
N SER A 61 -7.04 7.16 -12.06
CA SER A 61 -5.70 6.68 -12.45
C SER A 61 -4.85 7.76 -13.15
N GLU A 62 -5.50 8.64 -13.89
CA GLU A 62 -4.86 9.71 -14.66
C GLU A 62 -4.59 10.95 -13.80
N VAL A 63 -5.52 11.32 -12.91
CA VAL A 63 -5.46 12.52 -12.07
C VAL A 63 -4.65 12.32 -10.78
N VAL A 64 -4.74 11.16 -10.13
CA VAL A 64 -4.08 10.92 -8.83
C VAL A 64 -2.68 10.31 -9.02
N PHE A 65 -2.51 9.42 -10.00
CA PHE A 65 -1.30 8.58 -10.10
C PHE A 65 -0.40 8.88 -11.31
N GLY A 66 -0.75 9.87 -12.14
CA GLY A 66 0.14 10.47 -13.15
C GLY A 66 0.81 9.49 -14.13
N GLY A 67 0.18 8.39 -14.51
CA GLY A 67 0.81 7.36 -15.37
C GLY A 67 -0.16 6.39 -16.04
N PRO A 68 0.28 5.64 -17.07
CA PRO A 68 -0.63 4.89 -17.93
C PRO A 68 -1.21 3.64 -17.24
N ARG A 69 -2.53 3.44 -17.41
CA ARG A 69 -3.33 2.21 -17.18
C ARG A 69 -3.03 1.45 -15.88
N ARG A 70 -3.45 1.98 -14.74
CA ARG A 70 -3.58 1.18 -13.49
C ARG A 70 -4.86 0.36 -13.51
N THR A 71 -4.77 -0.90 -13.12
CA THR A 71 -5.96 -1.76 -13.00
C THR A 71 -6.66 -1.55 -11.66
N LEU A 72 -7.94 -1.91 -11.56
CA LEU A 72 -8.67 -1.91 -10.29
C LEU A 72 -7.94 -2.68 -9.18
N ARG A 73 -7.25 -3.77 -9.52
CA ARG A 73 -6.45 -4.54 -8.57
C ARG A 73 -5.22 -3.78 -8.08
N ASP A 74 -4.61 -2.96 -8.93
CA ASP A 74 -3.47 -2.14 -8.53
C ASP A 74 -3.89 -1.09 -7.50
N LEU A 75 -5.04 -0.44 -7.72
CA LEU A 75 -5.63 0.48 -6.75
C LEU A 75 -5.95 -0.25 -5.43
N LEU A 76 -6.65 -1.40 -5.50
CA LEU A 76 -6.99 -2.16 -4.31
C LEU A 76 -5.75 -2.57 -3.49
N ARG A 77 -4.69 -3.07 -4.14
CA ARG A 77 -3.45 -3.43 -3.44
C ARG A 77 -2.80 -2.24 -2.75
N HIS A 78 -2.82 -1.07 -3.39
CA HIS A 78 -2.30 0.18 -2.83
C HIS A 78 -3.07 0.56 -1.56
N GLU A 79 -4.40 0.61 -1.61
CA GLU A 79 -5.25 0.90 -0.45
C GLU A 79 -5.08 -0.13 0.69
N TYR A 80 -4.96 -1.42 0.35
CA TYR A 80 -4.63 -2.45 1.33
C TYR A 80 -3.24 -2.25 1.95
N GLY A 81 -2.30 -1.62 1.24
CA GLY A 81 -1.04 -1.16 1.82
C GLY A 81 -1.30 -0.26 3.03
N HIS A 82 -2.04 0.84 2.85
CA HIS A 82 -2.38 1.73 3.97
C HIS A 82 -3.13 1.00 5.09
N ALA A 83 -4.04 0.10 4.76
CA ALA A 83 -4.76 -0.71 5.75
C ALA A 83 -3.84 -1.60 6.59
N VAL A 84 -2.85 -2.24 5.95
CA VAL A 84 -1.84 -3.05 6.64
C VAL A 84 -1.01 -2.16 7.57
N ALA A 85 -0.66 -0.95 7.13
CA ALA A 85 0.06 0.02 7.95
C ALA A 85 -0.73 0.43 9.19
N ASP A 86 -2.02 0.72 9.01
CA ASP A 86 -2.90 1.16 10.08
C ASP A 86 -3.21 0.05 11.09
N THR A 87 -3.52 -1.16 10.63
CA THR A 87 -3.82 -2.30 11.53
C THR A 87 -2.59 -2.82 12.27
N ASN A 88 -1.39 -2.45 11.82
CA ASN A 88 -0.12 -2.90 12.38
C ASN A 88 0.80 -1.75 12.78
N ARG A 89 0.26 -0.62 13.28
CA ARG A 89 1.02 0.61 13.60
C ARG A 89 2.34 0.40 14.37
N GLY A 90 2.42 -0.60 15.25
CA GLY A 90 3.65 -0.90 16.01
C GLY A 90 4.81 -1.43 15.16
N LEU A 91 4.54 -2.08 14.02
CA LEU A 91 5.55 -2.48 13.04
C LEU A 91 5.95 -1.29 12.15
N PHE A 92 5.07 -0.32 11.92
CA PHE A 92 5.36 0.86 11.09
C PHE A 92 6.05 1.99 11.86
N ARG A 93 5.72 2.16 13.15
CA ARG A 93 6.40 3.08 14.08
C ARG A 93 7.71 2.47 14.59
N SER A 94 8.62 2.16 13.67
CA SER A 94 9.82 1.39 13.96
C SER A 94 11.07 1.96 13.29
N ARG A 95 12.23 1.59 13.83
CA ARG A 95 13.52 1.91 13.21
C ARG A 95 13.71 1.16 11.89
N GLN A 96 13.14 -0.03 11.79
CA GLN A 96 13.18 -0.91 10.62
C GLN A 96 12.47 -0.27 9.42
N PHE A 97 11.31 0.36 9.65
CA PHE A 97 10.61 1.11 8.60
C PHE A 97 11.46 2.29 8.14
N ARG A 98 11.91 3.13 9.07
CA ARG A 98 12.73 4.31 8.75
C ARG A 98 14.02 3.94 8.04
N ALA A 99 14.64 2.81 8.37
CA ALA A 99 15.83 2.33 7.70
C ALA A 99 15.58 1.94 6.23
N ALA A 100 14.38 1.48 5.89
CA ALA A 100 14.02 1.09 4.52
C ALA A 100 13.48 2.26 3.69
N PHE A 101 12.67 3.14 4.30
CA PHE A 101 11.94 4.22 3.61
C PHE A 101 12.54 5.62 3.87
N GLY A 102 13.60 5.73 4.66
CA GLY A 102 14.33 6.97 4.95
C GLY A 102 13.68 7.84 6.02
N THR A 103 12.34 7.91 6.06
CA THR A 103 11.61 8.73 7.03
C THR A 103 10.58 7.89 7.83
N PRO A 104 10.02 8.42 8.93
CA PRO A 104 8.88 7.78 9.59
C PRO A 104 7.69 7.63 8.64
N HIS A 105 6.94 6.53 8.76
CA HIS A 105 5.76 6.26 7.92
C HIS A 105 4.74 7.42 7.91
N ASP A 106 4.50 8.04 9.07
CA ASP A 106 3.48 9.08 9.24
C ASP A 106 4.01 10.49 8.90
N SER A 107 5.16 10.60 8.22
CA SER A 107 5.74 11.89 7.87
C SER A 107 5.26 12.34 6.49
N CYS A 108 4.88 13.60 6.38
CA CYS A 108 4.45 14.23 5.13
C CYS A 108 5.64 14.95 4.46
N ILE A 109 6.80 14.28 4.44
CA ILE A 109 8.02 14.82 3.84
C ILE A 109 8.06 14.37 2.39
N GLU A 110 7.77 15.31 1.49
CA GLU A 110 7.94 15.11 0.05
C GLU A 110 9.41 14.96 -0.32
N SER A 111 9.65 14.18 -1.37
CA SER A 111 10.97 13.97 -1.96
C SER A 111 10.92 14.14 -3.46
N GLU A 112 12.05 14.54 -4.05
CA GLU A 112 12.15 14.55 -5.51
C GLU A 112 12.12 13.12 -6.03
N TYR A 113 11.31 12.90 -7.09
CA TYR A 113 11.25 11.59 -7.73
C TYR A 113 12.64 11.17 -8.23
N CYS A 114 12.97 9.90 -7.95
CA CYS A 114 14.24 9.30 -8.33
C CYS A 114 13.99 7.83 -8.60
N SER A 115 14.18 7.37 -9.83
CA SER A 115 13.86 6.01 -10.26
C SER A 115 14.69 4.92 -9.56
N SER A 116 15.81 5.29 -8.92
CA SER A 116 16.61 4.36 -8.12
C SER A 116 16.11 4.22 -6.68
N VAL A 117 15.22 5.12 -6.24
CA VAL A 117 14.64 5.14 -4.89
C VAL A 117 13.16 4.78 -4.94
N HIS A 118 12.42 5.32 -5.92
CA HIS A 118 10.98 5.33 -6.00
C HIS A 118 10.49 4.44 -7.17
N VAL A 119 9.50 3.59 -6.89
CA VAL A 119 8.91 2.68 -7.90
C VAL A 119 7.99 3.39 -8.90
N SER A 120 7.52 4.58 -8.54
CA SER A 120 6.67 5.47 -9.34
C SER A 120 6.87 6.93 -8.91
N HIS A 121 6.37 7.90 -9.69
CA HIS A 121 6.36 9.31 -9.27
C HIS A 121 5.53 9.53 -8.00
N TYR A 122 4.41 8.80 -7.88
CA TYR A 122 3.52 8.91 -6.73
C TYR A 122 4.18 8.43 -5.42
N ALA A 123 5.08 7.44 -5.51
CA ALA A 123 5.87 6.99 -4.37
C ALA A 123 6.81 8.07 -3.79
N ALA A 124 7.04 9.18 -4.48
CA ALA A 124 7.91 10.26 -3.98
C ALA A 124 7.16 11.30 -3.13
N THR A 125 5.81 11.21 -3.07
CA THR A 125 4.94 12.14 -2.33
C THR A 125 5.23 12.11 -0.83
N ASP A 126 5.28 10.93 -0.21
CA ASP A 126 5.76 10.77 1.16
C ASP A 126 6.06 9.28 1.43
N SER A 127 6.54 8.97 2.64
CA SER A 127 6.87 7.58 2.99
C SER A 127 5.67 6.66 3.20
N SER A 128 4.47 7.20 3.44
CA SER A 128 3.25 6.37 3.46
C SER A 128 2.88 5.92 2.05
N GLU A 129 2.93 6.85 1.10
CA GLU A 129 2.67 6.59 -0.31
C GLU A 129 3.76 5.72 -0.94
N ASP A 130 5.03 5.96 -0.61
CA ASP A 130 6.15 5.10 -1.00
C ASP A 130 5.93 3.65 -0.56
N PHE A 131 5.50 3.46 0.69
CA PHE A 131 5.18 2.13 1.20
C PHE A 131 4.00 1.49 0.44
N ALA A 132 2.88 2.20 0.28
CA ALA A 132 1.70 1.67 -0.40
C ALA A 132 1.99 1.31 -1.86
N GLU A 133 2.79 2.12 -2.54
CA GLU A 133 3.24 1.87 -3.91
C GLU A 133 4.14 0.64 -4.02
N VAL A 134 5.15 0.53 -3.15
CA VAL A 134 6.05 -0.64 -3.14
C VAL A 134 5.27 -1.91 -2.76
N PHE A 135 4.35 -1.82 -1.80
CA PHE A 135 3.47 -2.92 -1.40
C PHE A 135 2.56 -3.40 -2.54
N MET A 136 1.95 -2.47 -3.28
CA MET A 136 1.20 -2.80 -4.48
C MET A 136 2.06 -3.57 -5.50
N TYR A 137 3.25 -3.06 -5.82
CA TYR A 137 4.14 -3.74 -6.77
C TYR A 137 4.65 -5.09 -6.23
N PHE A 138 4.86 -5.22 -4.92
CA PHE A 138 5.22 -6.46 -4.26
C PHE A 138 4.15 -7.54 -4.52
N LEU A 139 2.88 -7.25 -4.23
CA LEU A 139 1.77 -8.18 -4.47
C LEU A 139 1.59 -8.47 -5.96
N LYS A 140 1.58 -7.42 -6.80
CA LYS A 140 1.43 -7.54 -8.26
C LYS A 140 2.46 -8.47 -8.90
N HIS A 141 3.68 -8.50 -8.35
CA HIS A 141 4.77 -9.33 -8.84
C HIS A 141 5.04 -10.55 -7.96
N ASN A 142 4.09 -10.93 -7.11
CA ASN A 142 4.15 -12.11 -6.25
C ASN A 142 5.49 -12.18 -5.47
N GLY A 143 5.85 -11.06 -4.84
CA GLY A 143 7.07 -10.90 -4.03
C GLY A 143 8.37 -10.75 -4.83
N ARG A 144 8.34 -10.88 -6.17
CA ARG A 144 9.55 -10.80 -7.02
C ARG A 144 9.80 -9.38 -7.50
N ILE A 145 11.02 -8.88 -7.34
CA ILE A 145 11.40 -7.56 -7.82
C ILE A 145 11.55 -7.59 -9.35
N PRO A 146 10.81 -6.76 -10.12
CA PRO A 146 11.04 -6.61 -11.55
C PRO A 146 12.45 -6.09 -11.84
N LYS A 147 13.13 -6.63 -12.86
CA LYS A 147 14.51 -6.23 -13.22
C LYS A 147 14.70 -4.71 -13.35
N ARG A 148 13.72 -4.01 -13.92
CA ARG A 148 13.75 -2.54 -14.12
C ARG A 148 13.70 -1.73 -12.82
N LEU A 149 13.22 -2.32 -11.72
CA LEU A 149 13.10 -1.69 -10.41
C LEU A 149 14.20 -2.16 -9.45
N LYS A 150 15.12 -3.00 -9.92
CA LYS A 150 16.09 -3.65 -9.04
C LYS A 150 17.25 -2.71 -8.74
N THR A 151 17.10 -1.93 -7.67
CA THR A 151 18.14 -1.10 -7.08
C THR A 151 18.32 -1.44 -5.61
N HIS A 152 19.47 -1.11 -5.02
CA HIS A 152 19.74 -1.39 -3.61
C HIS A 152 18.66 -0.84 -2.66
N THR A 153 18.19 0.39 -2.92
CA THR A 153 17.14 1.02 -2.09
C THR A 153 15.79 0.33 -2.25
N ILE A 154 15.39 -0.01 -3.48
CA ILE A 154 14.13 -0.73 -3.72
C ILE A 154 14.20 -2.15 -3.14
N GLU A 155 15.35 -2.82 -3.21
CA GLU A 155 15.58 -4.13 -2.58
C GLU A 155 15.46 -4.07 -1.04
N ALA A 156 15.91 -2.98 -0.41
CA ALA A 156 15.74 -2.77 1.03
C ALA A 156 14.26 -2.63 1.42
N LYS A 157 13.48 -1.87 0.63
CA LYS A 157 12.02 -1.72 0.81
C LYS A 157 11.29 -3.04 0.58
N TRP A 158 11.66 -3.80 -0.45
CA TRP A 158 11.12 -5.14 -0.70
C TRP A 158 11.40 -6.10 0.45
N SER A 159 12.66 -6.11 0.93
CA SER A 159 13.10 -6.90 2.08
C SER A 159 12.35 -6.52 3.36
N PHE A 160 11.99 -5.24 3.53
CA PHE A 160 11.12 -4.82 4.62
C PHE A 160 9.74 -5.47 4.53
N ILE A 161 9.08 -5.42 3.36
CA ILE A 161 7.74 -6.02 3.16
C ILE A 161 7.79 -7.53 3.38
N SER A 162 8.77 -8.25 2.81
CA SER A 162 8.90 -9.70 3.03
C SER A 162 9.01 -10.05 4.52
N ARG A 163 9.77 -9.28 5.30
CA ARG A 163 9.87 -9.50 6.75
C ARG A 163 8.60 -9.09 7.48
N LEU A 164 7.94 -8.02 7.04
CA LEU A 164 6.67 -7.55 7.58
C LEU A 164 5.60 -8.64 7.47
N CYS A 165 5.47 -9.27 6.30
CA CYS A 165 4.58 -10.41 6.06
C CYS A 165 4.77 -11.49 7.13
N ARG A 166 6.02 -11.94 7.32
CA ARG A 166 6.35 -12.94 8.35
C ARG A 166 5.99 -12.49 9.76
N GLN A 167 6.24 -11.23 10.12
CA GLN A 167 5.89 -10.73 11.46
C GLN A 167 4.38 -10.69 11.68
N ILE A 168 3.62 -10.31 10.66
CA ILE A 168 2.14 -10.29 10.74
C ILE A 168 1.59 -11.71 10.85
N GLU A 169 2.11 -12.64 10.05
CA GLU A 169 1.76 -14.06 10.09
C GLU A 169 2.06 -14.69 11.46
N GLU A 170 3.20 -14.36 12.07
CA GLU A 170 3.57 -14.74 13.44
C GLU A 170 2.74 -14.01 14.53
N GLY A 171 1.79 -13.17 14.15
CA GLY A 171 0.92 -12.42 15.07
C GLY A 171 1.61 -11.29 15.82
N LYS A 172 2.84 -10.92 15.44
CA LYS A 172 3.64 -9.88 16.10
C LYS A 172 2.97 -8.52 16.00
N ARG A 173 3.25 -7.67 16.99
CA ARG A 173 2.74 -6.29 17.06
C ARG A 173 3.84 -5.24 16.91
N LYS A 174 5.11 -5.65 17.01
CA LYS A 174 6.35 -4.85 16.93
C LYS A 174 7.48 -5.76 16.42
N TRP A 175 8.56 -5.15 15.91
CA TRP A 175 9.77 -5.85 15.45
C TRP A 175 10.56 -6.47 16.59
#